data_AF-A0A2K8UAT2-F1
#
_entry.id   AF-A0A2K8UAT2-F1
#
_cell.length_a   1.000
_cell.length_b   1.000
_cell.length_c   1.000
_cell.angle_alpha   90.00
_cell.angle_beta   90.00
_cell.angle_gamma   90.00
#
_symmetry.space_group_name_H-M   'P 1'
#
loop_
_entity.id
_entity.type
_entity.pdbx_description
1 polymer ?
#
loop_
_entity_poly.entity_id
_entity_poly.type
_entity_poly.pdbx_seq_one_letter_code
_entity_poly.pdbx_strand_id
1 'polypeptide(L)'
;MRGYVMKIPLFALAGMLVAAPAFAWRDVTPQERTSIETALTAQGCSGGEMKFDDDDKTFEIDDARCNGRKTDIYLNQAFQVVRMTPDR
;
A
#
# COMPACT_ATOMS: atom_id res chain seq x y z
N MET A 1 21.88 -12.28 -62.76
CA MET A 1 22.38 -12.11 -61.38
C MET A 1 21.20 -12.33 -60.43
N ARG A 2 21.43 -13.10 -59.37
CA ARG A 2 20.45 -13.88 -58.60
C ARG A 2 19.64 -12.96 -57.66
N GLY A 3 18.30 -12.98 -57.77
CA GLY A 3 17.41 -12.26 -56.86
C GLY A 3 17.50 -12.84 -55.45
N TYR A 4 17.72 -11.99 -54.46
CA TYR A 4 17.67 -12.39 -53.06
C TYR A 4 16.22 -12.46 -52.60
N VAL A 5 15.70 -13.68 -52.40
CA VAL A 5 14.49 -13.90 -51.61
C VAL A 5 14.89 -13.72 -50.15
N MET A 6 14.58 -12.56 -49.58
CA MET A 6 14.70 -12.28 -48.15
C MET A 6 13.64 -13.09 -47.40
N LYS A 7 14.00 -14.31 -46.98
CA LYS A 7 13.21 -15.11 -46.05
C LYS A 7 13.31 -14.44 -44.68
N ILE A 8 12.32 -13.66 -44.30
CA ILE A 8 12.16 -13.12 -42.94
C ILE A 8 11.90 -14.33 -42.03
N PRO A 9 12.82 -14.70 -41.13
CA PRO A 9 12.51 -15.72 -40.14
C PRO A 9 11.45 -15.14 -39.22
N LEU A 10 10.35 -15.88 -39.05
CA LEU A 10 9.31 -15.63 -38.06
C LEU A 10 9.94 -15.77 -36.66
N PHE A 11 10.60 -14.72 -36.17
CA PHE A 11 11.03 -14.65 -34.79
C PHE A 11 9.78 -14.55 -33.92
N ALA A 12 9.52 -15.62 -33.18
CA ALA A 12 8.49 -15.67 -32.16
C ALA A 12 8.68 -14.48 -31.20
N LEU A 13 7.67 -13.60 -31.12
CA LEU A 13 7.53 -12.65 -30.03
C LEU A 13 7.30 -13.47 -28.75
N ALA A 14 8.37 -13.82 -28.04
CA ALA A 14 8.28 -14.24 -26.66
C ALA A 14 7.86 -13.01 -25.85
N GLY A 15 6.58 -12.95 -25.46
CA GLY A 15 6.03 -11.85 -24.67
C GLY A 15 6.81 -11.71 -23.37
N MET A 16 7.43 -10.54 -23.17
CA MET A 16 7.92 -10.14 -21.85
C MET A 16 6.70 -9.98 -20.94
N LEU A 17 6.54 -10.92 -20.00
CA LEU A 17 5.70 -10.72 -18.83
C LEU A 17 6.39 -9.64 -17.98
N VAL A 18 5.95 -8.40 -18.12
CA VAL A 18 6.34 -7.32 -17.23
C VAL A 18 5.59 -7.58 -15.92
N ALA A 19 6.27 -8.20 -14.95
CA ALA A 19 5.74 -8.29 -13.59
C ALA A 19 5.60 -6.86 -13.06
N ALA A 20 4.37 -6.36 -12.93
CA ALA A 20 4.13 -5.12 -12.22
C ALA A 20 4.58 -5.31 -10.77
N PRO A 21 5.24 -4.32 -10.15
CA PRO A 21 5.54 -4.38 -8.73
C PRO A 21 4.20 -4.50 -7.99
N ALA A 22 4.02 -5.57 -7.23
CA ALA A 22 2.97 -5.62 -6.24
C ALA A 22 3.37 -4.63 -5.14
N PHE A 23 2.64 -3.52 -5.01
CA PHE A 23 2.77 -2.71 -3.81
C PHE A 23 2.40 -3.60 -2.61
N ALA A 24 3.26 -3.65 -1.60
CA ALA A 24 3.14 -4.56 -0.46
C ALA A 24 2.08 -4.08 0.55
N TRP A 25 0.91 -3.64 0.08
CA TRP A 25 -0.20 -3.23 0.94
C TRP A 25 -1.21 -4.36 1.01
N ARG A 26 -1.59 -4.74 2.23
CA ARG A 26 -2.73 -5.63 2.46
C ARG A 26 -3.83 -4.94 3.23
N ASP A 27 -5.04 -5.42 3.03
CA ASP A 27 -6.17 -5.03 3.87
C ASP A 27 -5.95 -5.47 5.31
N VAL A 28 -6.42 -4.65 6.25
CA VAL A 28 -6.47 -5.01 7.66
C VAL A 28 -7.59 -6.03 7.90
N THR A 29 -7.31 -7.02 8.74
CA THR A 29 -8.31 -7.98 9.22
C THR A 29 -9.32 -7.29 10.15
N PRO A 30 -10.50 -7.89 10.39
CA PRO A 30 -11.46 -7.35 11.34
C PRO A 30 -10.89 -7.16 12.76
N GLN A 31 -10.02 -8.07 13.21
CA GLN A 31 -9.39 -8.03 14.52
C GLN A 31 -8.35 -6.89 14.61
N GLU A 32 -7.55 -6.72 13.55
CA GLU A 32 -6.60 -5.60 13.45
C GLU A 32 -7.34 -4.26 13.43
N ARG A 33 -8.43 -4.16 12.65
CA ARG A 33 -9.28 -2.96 12.61
C ARG A 33 -9.75 -2.53 14.00
N THR A 34 -10.29 -3.44 14.80
CA THR A 34 -10.73 -3.13 16.17
C THR A 34 -9.59 -2.61 17.06
N SER A 35 -8.39 -3.18 16.89
CA SER A 35 -7.20 -2.78 17.66
C SER A 35 -6.70 -1.40 17.22
N ILE A 36 -6.71 -1.13 15.91
CA ILE A 36 -6.41 0.18 15.33
C ILE A 36 -7.41 1.22 15.83
N GLU A 37 -8.71 0.96 15.77
CA GLU A 37 -9.76 1.89 16.22
C GLU A 37 -9.62 2.24 17.72
N THR A 38 -9.22 1.26 18.53
CA THR A 38 -8.90 1.48 19.96
C THR A 38 -7.69 2.43 20.11
N ALA A 39 -6.62 2.20 19.34
CA ALA A 39 -5.43 3.06 19.35
C ALA A 39 -5.75 4.49 18.87
N LEU A 40 -6.56 4.64 17.82
CA LEU A 40 -7.02 5.93 17.31
C LEU A 40 -7.84 6.69 18.36
N THR A 41 -8.79 6.01 19.00
CA THR A 41 -9.63 6.61 20.06
C THR A 41 -8.78 7.13 21.22
N ALA A 42 -7.72 6.41 21.59
CA ALA A 42 -6.78 6.85 22.63
C ALA A 42 -6.01 8.13 22.25
N GLN A 43 -5.89 8.45 20.95
CA GLN A 43 -5.32 9.71 20.46
C GLN A 43 -6.37 10.81 20.22
N GLY A 44 -7.65 10.54 20.48
CA GLY A 44 -8.74 11.46 20.10
C GLY A 44 -8.95 11.54 18.58
N CYS A 45 -8.57 10.50 17.85
CA CYS A 45 -8.70 10.39 16.40
C CYS A 45 -9.76 9.34 16.02
N SER A 46 -10.30 9.43 14.80
CA SER A 46 -11.24 8.43 14.27
C SER A 46 -11.22 8.34 12.74
N GLY A 47 -11.75 7.23 12.21
CA GLY A 47 -11.87 7.00 10.77
C GLY A 47 -10.55 6.74 10.07
N GLY A 48 -10.52 7.01 8.77
CA GLY A 48 -9.38 6.81 7.88
C GLY A 48 -9.41 5.49 7.12
N GLU A 49 -8.65 5.42 6.01
CA GLU A 49 -8.37 4.18 5.30
C GLU A 49 -7.27 3.43 6.04
N MET A 50 -7.45 2.12 6.26
CA MET A 50 -6.53 1.32 7.07
C MET A 50 -5.88 0.25 6.20
N LYS A 51 -4.55 0.26 6.12
CA LYS A 51 -3.74 -0.73 5.40
C LYS A 51 -2.60 -1.21 6.28
N PHE A 52 -2.09 -2.40 5.98
CA PHE A 52 -0.81 -2.85 6.51
C PHE A 52 0.24 -2.80 5.41
N ASP A 53 1.32 -2.09 5.67
CA ASP A 53 2.53 -2.06 4.87
C ASP A 53 3.37 -3.29 5.19
N ASP A 54 3.49 -4.21 4.25
CA ASP A 54 4.33 -5.40 4.39
C ASP A 54 5.83 -5.09 4.25
N ASP A 55 6.24 -3.97 3.67
CA ASP A 55 7.65 -3.57 3.59
C ASP A 55 8.08 -2.92 4.92
N ASP A 56 7.30 -1.96 5.43
CA ASP A 56 7.61 -1.24 6.67
C ASP A 56 7.13 -1.97 7.95
N LYS A 57 6.32 -3.02 7.80
CA LYS A 57 5.67 -3.77 8.89
C LYS A 57 4.88 -2.85 9.84
N THR A 58 4.20 -1.87 9.27
CA THR A 58 3.35 -0.91 9.99
C THR A 58 1.91 -0.94 9.50
N PHE A 59 0.98 -0.59 10.38
CA PHE A 59 -0.35 -0.17 9.97
C PHE A 59 -0.32 1.31 9.60
N GLU A 60 -0.80 1.65 8.42
CA GLU A 60 -1.03 3.02 7.99
C GLU A 60 -2.53 3.31 8.06
N ILE A 61 -2.87 4.45 8.63
CA ILE A 61 -4.22 4.99 8.71
C ILE A 61 -4.20 6.36 8.04
N ASP A 62 -4.60 6.40 6.78
CA ASP A 62 -4.66 7.62 5.98
C ASP A 62 -5.91 8.41 6.31
N ASP A 63 -5.80 9.74 6.28
CA ASP A 63 -6.95 10.64 6.40
C ASP A 63 -7.74 10.53 7.73
N ALA A 64 -7.13 10.00 8.79
CA ALA A 64 -7.76 9.96 10.11
C ALA A 64 -8.13 11.37 10.59
N ARG A 65 -9.29 11.50 11.24
CA ARG A 65 -9.78 12.78 11.76
C ARG A 65 -9.30 12.96 13.20
N CYS A 66 -8.32 13.83 13.40
CA CYS A 66 -7.83 14.23 14.72
C CYS A 66 -8.12 15.72 14.95
N ASN A 67 -8.90 16.07 15.97
CA ASN A 67 -9.21 17.48 16.30
C ASN A 67 -9.67 18.33 15.10
N GLY A 68 -10.50 17.77 14.21
CA GLY A 68 -11.00 18.46 13.02
C GLY A 68 -10.05 18.46 11.81
N ARG A 69 -8.83 17.95 11.93
CA ARG A 69 -7.83 17.90 10.83
C ARG A 69 -7.65 16.48 10.30
N LYS A 70 -7.19 16.35 9.05
CA LYS A 70 -6.77 15.08 8.47
C LYS A 70 -5.35 14.80 8.95
N THR A 71 -5.04 13.54 9.26
CA THR A 71 -3.75 13.14 9.80
C THR A 71 -3.50 11.69 9.42
N ASP A 72 -2.34 11.44 8.84
CA ASP A 72 -1.88 10.09 8.56
C ASP A 72 -1.19 9.55 9.80
N ILE A 73 -1.61 8.37 10.25
CA ILE A 73 -1.17 7.76 11.50
C ILE A 73 -0.55 6.41 11.19
N TYR A 74 0.63 6.15 11.76
CA TYR A 74 1.33 4.90 11.58
C TYR A 74 1.45 4.20 12.93
N LEU A 75 1.06 2.93 12.98
CA LEU A 75 1.18 2.07 14.14
C LEU A 75 2.16 0.93 13.85
N ASN A 76 2.92 0.51 14.86
CA ASN A 76 3.68 -0.74 14.78
C ASN A 76 2.76 -1.97 14.90
N GLN A 77 3.31 -3.19 14.75
CA GLN A 77 2.54 -4.44 14.87
C GLN A 77 1.91 -4.68 16.27
N ALA A 78 2.33 -3.93 17.28
CA ALA A 78 1.73 -3.92 18.62
C ALA A 78 0.65 -2.82 18.77
N PHE A 79 0.21 -2.20 17.67
CA PHE A 79 -0.78 -1.12 17.61
C PHE A 79 -0.39 0.15 18.38
N GLN A 80 0.91 0.38 18.57
CA GLN A 80 1.42 1.59 19.19
C GLN A 80 1.74 2.64 18.12
N VAL A 81 1.34 3.88 18.35
CA VAL A 81 1.63 5.00 17.45
C VAL A 81 3.14 5.20 17.36
N VAL A 82 3.67 5.15 16.14
CA VAL A 82 5.08 5.43 15.84
C VAL A 82 5.27 6.72 15.05
N ARG A 83 4.24 7.19 14.32
CA ARG A 83 4.27 8.46 13.59
C ARG A 83 2.86 9.01 13.41
N MET A 84 2.72 10.33 13.46
CA MET A 84 1.51 11.07 13.09
C MET A 84 1.91 12.28 12.25
N THR A 85 1.32 12.43 11.07
CA THR A 85 1.63 13.51 10.13
C THR A 85 0.33 14.21 9.74
N PRO A 86 0.11 15.48 10.08
CA PRO A 86 -1.05 16.21 9.57
C PRO A 86 -1.01 16.26 8.04
N ASP A 87 -2.09 15.81 7.40
CA ASP A 87 -2.27 15.93 5.95
C ASP A 87 -2.48 17.41 5.60
N ARG A 88 -1.80 17.89 4.55
CA ARG A 88 -1.60 19.33 4.26
C ARG A 88 -2.65 19.93 3.36
#